data_AF-A0AAU2FQX7-F1
#
_entry.id   AF-A0AAU2FQX7-F1
#
_cell.length_a   1.000
_cell.length_b   1.000
_cell.length_c   1.000
_cell.angle_alpha   90.00
_cell.angle_beta   90.00
_cell.angle_gamma   90.00
#
_symmetry.space_group_name_H-M   'P 1'
#
loop_
_entity.id
_entity.type
_entity.pdbx_description
1 polymer ?
#
loop_
_entity_poly.entity_id
_entity_poly.type
_entity_poly.pdbx_seq_one_letter_code
_entity_poly.pdbx_strand_id
1 'polypeptide(L)'
;MIEFLVVAAAAVGAGWLVRRKQRQRVAAGSPQGIPCMVRHPAGAGRWRMGRVFTGPGGVRWVPRRGEPVALPGGLATGVRAPSVKEGISINPGSRIVACTYGSGEGGAAGGTIEIAVMPLDLRELLAAVPPPDADEPSP
;
A
#
# COMPACT_ATOMS: atom_id res chain seq x y z
N MET A 1 -10.17 39.65 -3.25
CA MET A 1 -9.31 39.35 -4.43
C MET A 1 -7.97 38.78 -4.00
N ILE A 2 -7.22 39.46 -3.12
CA ILE A 2 -5.92 38.99 -2.61
C ILE A 2 -6.02 37.62 -1.91
N GLU A 3 -7.03 37.36 -1.09
CA GLU A 3 -7.18 36.06 -0.39
C GLU A 3 -7.27 34.87 -1.36
N PHE A 4 -8.03 35.00 -2.45
CA PHE A 4 -8.12 33.96 -3.48
C PHE A 4 -6.79 33.72 -4.19
N LEU A 5 -6.00 34.78 -4.42
CA LEU A 5 -4.66 34.68 -5.01
C LEU A 5 -3.69 33.96 -4.07
N VAL A 6 -3.77 34.23 -2.77
CA VAL A 6 -2.94 33.57 -1.75
C VAL A 6 -3.29 32.08 -1.67
N VAL A 7 -4.58 31.73 -1.64
CA VAL A 7 -5.03 30.33 -1.61
C VAL A 7 -4.60 29.58 -2.89
N ALA A 8 -4.74 30.20 -4.06
CA ALA A 8 -4.31 29.60 -5.32
C ALA A 8 -2.80 29.38 -5.36
N ALA A 9 -2.00 30.36 -4.92
CA ALA A 9 -0.54 30.24 -4.84
C ALA A 9 -0.11 29.12 -3.88
N ALA A 10 -0.78 28.98 -2.73
CA ALA A 10 -0.52 27.91 -1.78
C ALA A 10 -0.84 26.52 -2.37
N ALA A 11 -1.97 26.38 -3.08
CA ALA A 11 -2.35 25.13 -3.73
C ALA A 11 -1.34 24.72 -4.84
N VAL A 12 -0.92 25.67 -5.67
CA VAL A 12 0.11 25.44 -6.70
C VAL A 12 1.46 25.07 -6.06
N GLY A 13 1.87 25.79 -5.02
CA GLY A 13 3.12 25.51 -4.30
C GLY A 13 3.13 24.13 -3.66
N ALA A 14 2.03 23.74 -3.00
CA ALA A 14 1.86 22.42 -2.43
C ALA A 14 1.89 21.31 -3.51
N GLY A 15 1.17 21.51 -4.62
CA GLY A 15 1.19 20.58 -5.77
C GLY A 15 2.59 20.43 -6.37
N TRP A 16 3.34 21.53 -6.48
CA TRP A 16 4.72 21.52 -6.97
C TRP A 16 5.66 20.75 -6.03
N LEU A 17 5.56 20.95 -4.71
CA LEU A 17 6.36 20.21 -3.73
C LEU A 17 6.07 18.71 -3.75
N VAL A 18 4.80 18.32 -3.86
CA VAL A 18 4.40 16.92 -4.01
C VAL A 18 5.01 16.32 -5.28
N ARG A 19 4.89 17.01 -6.42
CA ARG A 19 5.47 16.57 -7.70
C ARG A 19 7.00 16.52 -7.67
N ARG A 20 7.66 17.46 -7.00
CA ARG A 20 9.12 17.48 -6.83
C ARG A 20 9.58 16.29 -6.00
N LYS A 21 8.95 16.05 -4.86
CA LYS A 21 9.25 14.90 -4.00
C LYS A 21 8.99 13.57 -4.72
N GLN A 22 7.93 13.52 -5.55
CA GLN A 22 7.64 12.37 -6.41
C GLN A 22 8.76 12.13 -7.42
N ARG A 23 9.20 13.17 -8.15
CA ARG A 23 10.33 13.05 -9.09
C ARG A 23 11.61 12.62 -8.40
N GLN A 24 11.88 13.10 -7.19
CA GLN A 24 13.04 12.67 -6.40
C GLN A 24 12.94 11.20 -6.00
N ARG A 25 11.76 10.70 -5.61
CA ARG A 25 11.56 9.28 -5.30
C ARG A 25 11.75 8.37 -6.52
N VAL A 26 11.24 8.78 -7.67
CA VAL A 26 11.41 8.05 -8.93
C VAL A 26 12.88 8.07 -9.38
N ALA A 27 13.54 9.23 -9.31
CA ALA A 27 14.94 9.38 -9.69
C ALA A 27 15.90 8.67 -8.74
N ALA A 28 15.57 8.54 -7.46
CA ALA A 28 16.35 7.77 -6.50
C ALA A 28 16.27 6.24 -6.73
N GLY A 29 15.39 5.78 -7.62
CA GLY A 29 14.99 4.38 -7.70
C GLY A 29 14.19 4.01 -6.45
N SER A 30 12.93 3.59 -6.60
CA SER A 30 12.16 3.11 -5.46
C SER A 30 12.98 2.00 -4.77
N PRO A 31 13.29 2.07 -3.45
CA PRO A 31 14.20 1.11 -2.84
C PRO A 31 13.53 -0.26 -2.77
N GLN A 32 13.65 -1.04 -3.85
CA GLN A 32 13.27 -2.44 -4.05
C GLN A 32 11.88 -2.92 -3.57
N GLY A 33 10.97 -2.08 -3.06
CA GLY A 33 9.65 -2.49 -2.59
C GLY A 33 8.78 -1.34 -2.09
N ILE A 34 7.46 -1.54 -2.16
CA ILE A 34 6.42 -0.55 -1.87
C ILE A 34 6.35 -0.29 -0.37
N PRO A 35 6.66 0.92 0.13
CA PRO A 35 6.63 1.22 1.56
C PRO A 35 5.20 1.20 2.10
N CYS A 36 4.97 0.46 3.17
CA CYS A 36 3.63 0.29 3.73
C CYS A 36 3.65 0.01 5.24
N MET A 37 2.48 0.17 5.86
CA MET A 37 2.18 -0.39 7.17
C MET A 37 1.23 -1.57 6.97
N VAL A 38 1.41 -2.63 7.74
CA VAL A 38 0.62 -3.86 7.60
C VAL A 38 0.07 -4.31 8.93
N ARG A 39 -1.17 -4.77 8.92
CA ARG A 39 -1.83 -5.44 10.04
C ARG A 39 -2.15 -6.88 9.60
N HIS A 40 -1.60 -7.85 10.34
CA HIS A 40 -1.75 -9.27 10.08
C HIS A 40 -2.00 -10.02 11.40
N PRO A 41 -3.07 -10.84 11.49
CA PRO A 41 -4.18 -10.95 10.55
C PRO A 41 -5.00 -9.65 10.47
N ALA A 42 -5.79 -9.47 9.39
CA ALA A 42 -6.64 -8.29 9.21
C ALA A 42 -7.57 -8.07 10.41
N GLY A 43 -7.80 -6.81 10.79
CA GLY A 43 -8.67 -6.43 11.91
C GLY A 43 -8.15 -6.70 13.32
N ALA A 44 -7.28 -7.71 13.52
CA ALA A 44 -6.84 -8.14 14.85
C ALA A 44 -5.35 -7.90 15.14
N GLY A 45 -4.50 -7.73 14.13
CA GLY A 45 -3.07 -7.49 14.33
C GLY A 45 -2.71 -6.05 14.73
N ARG A 46 -1.43 -5.84 15.08
CA ARG A 46 -0.84 -4.49 15.23
C ARG A 46 -0.32 -3.99 13.89
N TRP A 47 -0.46 -2.70 13.61
CA TRP A 47 0.19 -2.05 12.48
C TRP A 47 1.72 -2.13 12.62
N ARG A 48 2.37 -2.74 11.63
CA ARG A 48 3.82 -2.94 11.56
C ARG A 48 4.36 -2.35 10.27
N MET A 49 5.46 -1.61 10.36
CA MET A 49 6.11 -1.01 9.21
C MET A 49 6.89 -2.06 8.42
N GLY A 50 6.82 -1.98 7.10
CA GLY A 50 7.59 -2.84 6.20
C GLY A 50 7.49 -2.38 4.75
N ARG A 51 7.75 -3.31 3.84
CA ARG A 51 7.64 -3.09 2.40
C ARG A 51 7.01 -4.32 1.74
N VAL A 52 6.19 -4.10 0.73
CA VAL A 52 5.74 -5.16 -0.17
C VAL A 52 6.75 -5.30 -1.31
N PHE A 53 7.15 -6.53 -1.59
CA PHE A 53 8.04 -6.89 -2.68
C PHE A 53 7.30 -7.76 -3.68
N THR A 54 7.54 -7.52 -4.96
CA THR A 54 7.15 -8.38 -6.07
C THR A 54 8.41 -9.01 -6.67
N GLY A 55 8.32 -10.25 -7.13
CA GLY A 55 9.46 -10.95 -7.73
C GLY A 55 9.15 -12.40 -8.08
N PRO A 56 10.16 -13.18 -8.51
CA PRO A 56 9.98 -14.56 -8.96
C PRO A 56 9.37 -15.50 -7.90
N GLY A 57 9.52 -15.17 -6.61
CA GLY A 57 8.90 -15.89 -5.49
C GLY A 57 7.49 -15.40 -5.11
N GLY A 58 6.85 -14.61 -5.97
CA GLY A 58 5.54 -14.03 -5.71
C GLY A 58 5.57 -12.78 -4.82
N VAL A 59 4.38 -12.34 -4.41
CA VAL A 59 4.22 -11.18 -3.54
C VAL A 59 4.55 -11.54 -2.10
N ARG A 60 5.32 -10.70 -1.42
CA ARG A 60 5.58 -10.86 0.01
C ARG A 60 5.68 -9.51 0.71
N TRP A 61 5.25 -9.46 1.96
CA TRP A 61 5.52 -8.33 2.84
C TRP A 61 6.70 -8.64 3.76
N VAL A 62 7.69 -7.74 3.79
CA VAL A 62 8.85 -7.84 4.68
C VAL A 62 8.75 -6.74 5.73
N PRO A 63 8.57 -7.07 7.02
CA PRO A 63 8.57 -6.07 8.08
C PRO A 63 9.99 -5.52 8.30
N ARG A 64 10.08 -4.32 8.90
CA ARG A 64 11.39 -3.79 9.35
C ARG A 64 12.03 -4.65 10.46
N ARG A 65 11.22 -5.39 11.21
CA ARG A 65 11.63 -6.35 12.25
C ARG A 65 10.68 -7.54 12.27
N GLY A 66 11.23 -8.76 12.31
CA GLY A 66 10.50 -10.02 12.34
C GLY A 66 10.45 -10.72 10.97
N GLU A 67 9.69 -11.81 10.89
CA GLU A 67 9.67 -12.68 9.72
C GLU A 67 8.85 -12.10 8.56
N PRO A 68 9.30 -12.26 7.30
CA PRO A 68 8.50 -11.99 6.11
C PRO A 68 7.21 -12.81 6.07
N VAL A 69 6.15 -12.22 5.50
CA VAL A 69 4.89 -12.90 5.23
C VAL A 69 4.74 -13.03 3.73
N ALA A 70 4.77 -14.26 3.23
CA ALA A 70 4.43 -14.56 1.85
C ALA A 70 2.92 -14.35 1.63
N LEU A 71 2.56 -13.78 0.48
CA LEU A 71 1.17 -13.52 0.07
C LEU A 71 0.87 -14.28 -1.23
N PRO A 72 0.92 -15.63 -1.22
CA PRO A 72 0.67 -16.45 -2.40
C PRO A 72 -0.76 -16.23 -2.91
N GLY A 73 -0.91 -15.88 -4.18
CA GLY A 73 -2.21 -15.54 -4.76
C GLY A 73 -2.91 -14.40 -4.02
N GLY A 74 -2.15 -13.42 -3.51
CA GLY A 74 -2.70 -12.29 -2.77
C GLY A 74 -3.69 -11.48 -3.62
N LEU A 75 -4.94 -11.40 -3.19
CA LEU A 75 -6.00 -10.66 -3.88
C LEU A 75 -6.53 -9.52 -3.00
N ALA A 76 -6.66 -8.34 -3.58
CA ALA A 76 -7.27 -7.19 -2.92
C ALA A 76 -8.80 -7.34 -2.87
N THR A 77 -9.36 -7.47 -1.67
CA THR A 77 -10.81 -7.62 -1.46
C THR A 77 -11.52 -6.29 -1.20
N GLY A 78 -10.76 -5.20 -1.02
CA GLY A 78 -11.34 -3.86 -0.90
C GLY A 78 -10.31 -2.79 -0.56
N VAL A 79 -10.67 -1.54 -0.83
CA VAL A 79 -9.85 -0.35 -0.52
C VAL A 79 -10.68 0.66 0.26
N ARG A 80 -10.14 1.15 1.38
CA ARG A 80 -10.82 2.15 2.22
C ARG A 80 -9.87 3.20 2.78
N ALA A 81 -10.43 4.30 3.28
CA ALA A 81 -9.69 5.23 4.12
C ALA A 81 -9.49 4.66 5.54
N PRO A 82 -8.44 5.07 6.25
CA PRO A 82 -8.30 4.81 7.68
C PRO A 82 -9.47 5.38 8.48
N SER A 83 -9.91 4.65 9.50
CA SER A 83 -10.74 5.24 10.56
C SER A 83 -9.93 6.25 11.38
N VAL A 84 -10.60 7.08 12.19
CA VAL A 84 -9.92 8.04 13.09
C VAL A 84 -8.92 7.33 14.00
N LYS A 85 -9.31 6.19 14.59
CA LYS A 85 -8.43 5.39 15.47
C LYS A 85 -7.21 4.87 14.72
N GLU A 86 -7.38 4.42 13.49
CA GLU A 86 -6.27 3.95 12.65
C GLU A 86 -5.36 5.10 12.23
N GLY A 87 -5.91 6.27 11.90
CA GLY A 87 -5.15 7.48 11.54
C GLY A 87 -4.20 8.00 12.63
N ILE A 88 -4.33 7.52 13.87
CA ILE A 88 -3.37 7.78 14.95
C ILE A 88 -2.16 6.82 14.85
N SER A 89 -2.36 5.60 14.34
CA SER A 89 -1.33 4.54 14.25
C SER A 89 -0.62 4.47 12.89
N ILE A 90 -1.29 4.95 11.84
CA ILE A 90 -0.78 5.00 10.46
C ILE A 90 -1.02 6.40 9.88
N ASN A 91 -0.45 6.69 8.71
CA ASN A 91 -0.67 7.98 8.07
C ASN A 91 -2.17 8.16 7.71
N PRO A 92 -2.86 9.22 8.17
CA PRO A 92 -4.29 9.40 7.91
C PRO A 92 -4.62 9.62 6.43
N GLY A 93 -3.65 10.09 5.63
CA GLY A 93 -3.79 10.22 4.19
C GLY A 93 -3.59 8.91 3.41
N SER A 94 -3.32 7.80 4.08
CA SER A 94 -3.14 6.49 3.43
C SER A 94 -4.45 5.89 2.90
N ARG A 95 -4.31 4.77 2.19
CA ARG A 95 -5.40 3.88 1.80
C ARG A 95 -5.08 2.50 2.33
N ILE A 96 -6.07 1.88 3.00
CA ILE A 96 -5.97 0.52 3.52
C ILE A 96 -6.56 -0.41 2.47
N VAL A 97 -5.75 -1.34 1.99
CA VAL A 97 -6.16 -2.43 1.11
C VAL A 97 -6.33 -3.69 1.96
N ALA A 98 -7.55 -4.21 2.01
CA ALA A 98 -7.79 -5.53 2.58
C ALA A 98 -7.41 -6.58 1.53
N CYS A 99 -6.66 -7.60 1.91
CA CYS A 99 -6.24 -8.68 1.04
C CYS A 99 -6.48 -10.04 1.68
N THR A 100 -6.83 -11.01 0.85
CA THR A 100 -6.77 -12.44 1.16
C THR A 100 -5.58 -13.05 0.44
N TYR A 101 -5.02 -14.14 0.97
CA TYR A 101 -3.99 -14.91 0.27
C TYR A 101 -4.15 -16.39 0.61
N GLY A 102 -3.81 -17.25 -0.35
CA GLY A 102 -4.00 -18.70 -0.26
C GLY A 102 -2.93 -19.38 0.57
N SER A 103 -2.98 -20.71 0.61
CA SER A 103 -1.87 -21.50 1.12
C SER A 103 -0.76 -21.56 0.06
N GLY A 104 0.49 -21.30 0.45
CA GLY A 104 1.63 -21.29 -0.47
C GLY A 104 2.29 -22.66 -0.61
N GLU A 105 3.15 -22.82 -1.63
CA GLU A 105 4.09 -23.95 -1.69
C GLU A 105 4.98 -23.95 -0.45
N GLY A 106 5.08 -25.10 0.23
CA GLY A 106 5.77 -25.24 1.52
C GLY A 106 4.89 -25.20 2.77
N GLY A 107 3.55 -25.20 2.63
CA GLY A 107 2.63 -25.39 3.76
C GLY A 107 2.32 -24.12 4.58
N ALA A 108 2.69 -22.94 4.06
CA ALA A 108 2.26 -21.67 4.67
C ALA A 108 0.74 -21.55 4.60
N ALA A 109 0.07 -21.44 5.74
CA ALA A 109 -1.38 -21.29 5.82
C ALA A 109 -1.83 -19.95 5.22
N GLY A 110 -2.89 -20.00 4.41
CA GLY A 110 -3.56 -18.79 3.90
C GLY A 110 -4.11 -17.90 5.02
N GLY A 111 -4.50 -16.68 4.66
CA GLY A 111 -4.99 -15.73 5.65
C GLY A 111 -5.45 -14.39 5.08
N THR A 112 -5.69 -13.46 6.00
CA THR A 112 -6.12 -12.09 5.69
C THR A 112 -5.08 -11.09 6.17
N ILE A 113 -4.92 -10.01 5.42
CA ILE A 113 -3.96 -8.95 5.73
C ILE A 113 -4.52 -7.60 5.31
N GLU A 114 -4.22 -6.56 6.08
CA GLU A 114 -4.52 -5.18 5.70
C GLU A 114 -3.22 -4.42 5.47
N ILE A 115 -3.14 -3.74 4.32
CA ILE A 115 -1.95 -3.03 3.86
C ILE A 115 -2.30 -1.55 3.70
N ALA A 116 -1.77 -0.71 4.57
CA ALA A 116 -1.88 0.74 4.47
C ALA A 116 -0.71 1.31 3.66
N VAL A 117 -1.04 1.91 2.51
CA VAL A 117 -0.10 2.54 1.58
C VAL A 117 -0.47 3.99 1.32
N MET A 118 0.50 4.80 0.93
CA MET A 118 0.19 6.16 0.49
C MET A 118 -0.58 6.10 -0.85
N PRO A 119 -1.46 7.08 -1.14
CA PRO A 119 -2.28 7.06 -2.37
C PRO A 119 -1.47 6.97 -3.66
N LEU A 120 -0.25 7.51 -3.67
CA LEU A 120 0.67 7.45 -4.81
C LEU A 120 1.18 6.03 -5.08
N ASP A 121 1.27 5.21 -4.03
CA ASP A 121 1.80 3.85 -4.07
C ASP A 121 0.67 2.81 -4.22
N LEU A 122 -0.60 3.25 -4.13
CA LEU A 122 -1.78 2.38 -4.21
C LEU A 122 -1.88 1.63 -5.54
N ARG A 123 -1.63 2.32 -6.66
CA ARG A 123 -1.70 1.70 -7.99
C ARG A 123 -0.67 0.58 -8.14
N GLU A 124 0.55 0.81 -7.66
CA GLU A 124 1.62 -0.18 -7.69
C GLU A 124 1.27 -1.38 -6.80
N LEU A 125 0.67 -1.14 -5.63
CA LEU A 125 0.21 -2.22 -4.75
C LEU A 125 -0.91 -3.03 -5.41
N LEU A 126 -1.92 -2.41 -6.02
CA LEU A 126 -3.02 -3.12 -6.69
C LEU A 126 -2.55 -3.86 -7.94
N ALA A 127 -1.45 -3.45 -8.57
CA ALA A 127 -0.82 -4.25 -9.63
C ALA A 127 -0.13 -5.51 -9.07
N ALA A 128 0.34 -5.46 -7.81
CA ALA A 128 0.94 -6.61 -7.14
C ALA A 128 -0.12 -7.57 -6.56
N VAL A 129 -1.17 -7.03 -5.94
CA VAL A 129 -2.29 -7.78 -5.37
C VAL A 129 -3.59 -7.33 -6.08
N PRO A 130 -3.91 -7.90 -7.25
CA PRO A 130 -5.04 -7.47 -8.03
C PRO A 130 -6.38 -7.73 -7.30
N PRO A 131 -7.44 -6.97 -7.62
CA PRO A 131 -8.77 -7.35 -7.21
C PRO A 131 -9.17 -8.68 -7.88
N PRO A 132 -10.08 -9.47 -7.26
CA PRO A 132 -10.42 -10.83 -7.70
C PRO A 132 -10.88 -10.94 -9.16
N ASP A 133 -11.44 -9.87 -9.74
CA ASP A 133 -12.01 -9.88 -11.09
C ASP A 133 -11.07 -9.28 -12.16
N ALA A 134 -9.81 -8.98 -11.83
CA ALA A 134 -8.88 -8.35 -12.78
C ALA A 134 -8.29 -9.32 -13.83
N ASP A 135 -8.48 -10.63 -13.67
CA ASP A 135 -7.91 -11.68 -14.51
C ASP A 135 -8.88 -12.26 -15.56
N GLU A 136 -10.08 -11.69 -15.74
CA GLU A 136 -11.00 -12.13 -16.81
C GLU A 136 -10.75 -11.31 -18.10
N PRO A 137 -10.09 -11.87 -19.14
CA PRO A 137 -10.10 -11.23 -20.45
C PRO A 137 -11.54 -11.23 -20.96
N SER A 138 -12.11 -10.05 -21.20
CA SER A 138 -13.41 -9.93 -21.87
C SER A 138 -13.37 -10.65 -23.23
N PRO A 139 -14.41 -11.44 -23.57
CA PRO A 139 -14.51 -12.12 -24.87
C PRO A 139 -14.69 -11.15 -26.04
#